data_AF-A0A560YNV1-F1
#
_entry.id   AF-A0A560YNV1-F1
#
_cell.length_a   1.000
_cell.length_b   1.000
_cell.length_c   1.000
_cell.angle_alpha   90.00
_cell.angle_beta   90.00
_cell.angle_gamma   90.00
#
_symmetry.space_group_name_H-M   'P 1'
#
loop_
_entity.id
_entity.type
_entity.pdbx_description
1 polymer ?
#
loop_
_entity_poly.entity_id
_entity_poly.type
_entity_poly.pdbx_seq_one_letter_code
_entity_poly.pdbx_strand_id
1 'polypeptide(L)'
;MERWKETQLNQLAGAKEFDTAYQISLNFIKNLGFKFCAFSTTSKAPTTSTTAFIRNNFPPDWNTLYEQNKFDVIDPVAAHCAQSMLPILWSEDAFAKTPWIWQAMQEQKLQHGWSQSIHDEENDLCSVLSLARSHCEVTAYEMYENLGFTVLISRHLHALAAMALPRKAPAPSIPHLSAREIEVLKLSADGKTAYEISRILNLSERTVNFHVHRSIEKLGVCNKISAVIKATRVGVI
;
A
#
# COMPACT_ATOMS: atom_id res chain seq x y z
N MET A 1 19.83 15.80 20.85
CA MET A 1 19.31 15.52 19.49
C MET A 1 20.35 16.03 18.50
N GLU A 2 20.79 15.19 17.55
CA GLU A 2 21.81 15.58 16.59
C GLU A 2 21.25 16.64 15.62
N ARG A 3 21.83 17.85 15.59
CA ARG A 3 21.31 18.99 14.81
C ARG A 3 21.11 18.71 13.31
N TRP A 4 21.87 17.77 12.76
CA TRP A 4 21.75 17.38 11.36
C TRP A 4 20.41 16.68 11.06
N LYS A 5 19.89 15.85 11.99
CA LYS A 5 18.63 15.13 11.83
C LYS A 5 17.47 16.11 11.70
N GLU A 6 17.38 17.06 12.62
CA GLU A 6 16.34 18.09 12.61
C GLU A 6 16.40 18.96 11.34
N THR A 7 17.62 19.33 10.92
CA THR A 7 17.82 20.15 9.71
C THR A 7 17.33 19.41 8.45
N GLN A 8 17.71 18.15 8.27
CA GLN A 8 17.30 17.38 7.08
C GLN A 8 15.82 17.02 7.10
N LEU A 9 15.23 16.78 8.28
CA LEU A 9 13.79 16.58 8.41
C LEU A 9 13.00 17.84 8.04
N ASN A 10 13.45 19.02 8.45
CA ASN A 10 12.84 20.29 8.05
C ASN A 10 12.98 20.53 6.54
N GLN A 11 14.13 20.20 5.94
CA GLN A 11 14.32 20.26 4.49
C GLN A 11 13.37 19.33 3.74
N LEU A 12 13.21 18.09 4.22
CA LEU A 12 12.29 17.13 3.63
C LEU A 12 10.84 17.63 3.70
N ALA A 13 10.40 18.11 4.87
CA ALA A 13 9.05 18.63 5.05
C ALA A 13 8.73 19.81 4.13
N GLY A 14 9.75 20.63 3.78
CA GLY A 14 9.62 21.73 2.83
C GLY A 14 9.70 21.34 1.36
N ALA A 15 10.16 20.12 1.03
CA ALA A 15 10.36 19.69 -0.35
C ALA A 15 9.03 19.38 -1.05
N LYS A 16 8.77 20.06 -2.17
CA LYS A 16 7.53 19.92 -2.95
C LYS A 16 7.68 19.10 -4.24
N GLU A 17 8.92 18.81 -4.62
CA GLU A 17 9.24 18.03 -5.81
C GLU A 17 9.79 16.66 -5.40
N PHE A 18 9.34 15.61 -6.08
CA PHE A 18 9.71 14.23 -5.75
C PHE A 18 11.24 14.04 -5.77
N ASP A 19 11.91 14.49 -6.82
CA ASP A 19 13.34 14.25 -7.00
C ASP A 19 14.19 14.95 -5.93
N THR A 20 13.81 16.17 -5.58
CA THR A 20 14.43 16.93 -4.49
C THR A 20 14.22 16.22 -3.15
N ALA A 21 12.99 15.78 -2.85
CA ALA A 21 12.69 15.03 -1.63
C ALA A 21 13.43 13.69 -1.57
N TYR A 22 13.55 12.98 -2.70
CA TYR A 22 14.30 11.73 -2.80
C TYR A 22 15.79 11.94 -2.54
N GLN A 23 16.40 13.01 -3.09
CA GLN A 23 17.81 13.31 -2.83
C GLN A 23 18.09 13.67 -1.36
N ILE A 24 17.20 14.47 -0.72
CA ILE A 24 17.30 14.76 0.72
C ILE A 24 17.20 13.47 1.53
N SER A 25 16.24 12.61 1.19
CA SER A 25 16.03 11.31 1.83
C SER A 25 17.23 10.38 1.66
N LEU A 26 17.82 10.33 0.46
CA LEU A 26 19.01 9.55 0.14
C LEU A 26 20.22 10.00 0.98
N ASN A 27 20.41 11.31 1.13
CA ASN A 27 21.48 11.84 1.98
C ASN A 27 21.22 11.55 3.46
N PHE A 28 19.96 11.61 3.90
CA PHE A 28 19.57 11.27 5.27
C PHE A 28 19.90 9.81 5.60
N ILE A 29 19.47 8.86 4.75
CA ILE A 29 19.71 7.43 5.00
C ILE A 29 21.19 7.05 4.87
N LYS A 30 21.98 7.78 4.06
CA LYS A 30 23.45 7.65 4.04
C LYS A 30 24.08 8.00 5.37
N ASN A 31 23.60 9.07 6.02
CA ASN A 31 24.06 9.45 7.35
C ASN A 31 23.63 8.43 8.43
N LEU A 32 22.55 7.69 8.20
CA LEU A 32 22.14 6.54 9.03
C LEU A 32 22.92 5.25 8.71
N GLY A 33 23.85 5.27 7.75
CA GLY A 33 24.68 4.11 7.40
C GLY A 33 24.14 3.23 6.28
N PHE A 34 23.05 3.63 5.61
CA PHE A 34 22.51 2.93 4.45
C PHE A 34 23.06 3.52 3.15
N LYS A 35 23.67 2.70 2.30
CA LYS A 35 24.21 3.16 1.01
C LYS A 35 23.11 3.30 -0.04
N PHE A 36 22.12 2.42 0.05
CA PHE A 36 21.13 2.21 -0.98
C PHE A 36 19.73 2.54 -0.45
N CYS A 37 18.94 3.18 -1.31
CA CYS A 37 17.55 3.54 -1.11
C CYS A 37 16.80 3.25 -2.41
N ALA A 38 15.65 2.60 -2.30
CA ALA A 38 14.69 2.47 -3.37
C ALA A 38 13.31 2.87 -2.87
N PHE A 39 12.62 3.67 -3.67
CA PHE A 39 11.23 3.99 -3.48
C PHE A 39 10.45 3.55 -4.72
N SER A 40 9.37 2.83 -4.53
CA SER A 40 8.47 2.44 -5.61
C SER A 40 7.03 2.68 -5.22
N THR A 41 6.17 2.91 -6.20
CA THR A 41 4.72 2.99 -6.05
C THR A 41 4.07 2.19 -7.16
N THR A 42 3.28 1.19 -6.80
CA THR A 42 2.55 0.31 -7.73
C THR A 42 1.06 0.36 -7.46
N SER A 43 0.22 0.21 -8.47
CA SER A 43 -1.22 0.04 -8.25
C SER A 43 -1.51 -1.36 -7.72
N LYS A 44 -2.51 -1.50 -6.83
CA LYS A 44 -2.96 -2.81 -6.33
C LYS A 44 -3.96 -3.50 -7.26
N ALA A 45 -4.57 -2.79 -8.21
CA ALA A 45 -5.55 -3.38 -9.11
C ALA A 45 -4.91 -4.30 -10.17
N PRO A 46 -5.37 -5.57 -10.29
CA PRO A 46 -4.78 -6.56 -11.19
C PRO A 46 -5.09 -6.34 -12.69
N THR A 47 -5.89 -5.34 -13.05
CA THR A 47 -6.51 -5.24 -14.39
C THR A 47 -5.88 -4.22 -15.35
N THR A 48 -4.88 -3.46 -14.94
CA THR A 48 -4.26 -2.45 -15.82
C THR A 48 -2.76 -2.42 -15.58
N SER A 49 -2.00 -2.48 -16.68
CA SER A 49 -0.55 -2.32 -16.73
C SER A 49 -0.06 -1.41 -15.61
N THR A 50 0.63 -1.99 -14.63
CA THR A 50 1.09 -1.32 -13.41
C THR A 50 2.01 -0.18 -13.82
N THR A 51 1.54 1.06 -13.83
CA THR A 51 2.43 2.21 -14.00
C THR A 51 3.21 2.36 -12.70
N ALA A 52 4.28 1.57 -12.57
CA ALA A 52 5.13 1.59 -11.41
C ALA A 52 5.97 2.86 -11.45
N PHE A 53 5.76 3.77 -10.51
CA PHE A 53 6.70 4.85 -10.27
C PHE A 53 7.86 4.28 -9.47
N ILE A 54 9.06 4.20 -10.03
CA ILE A 54 10.24 3.63 -9.36
C ILE A 54 11.38 4.65 -9.37
N ARG A 55 11.98 4.90 -8.21
CA ARG A 55 13.20 5.69 -8.07
C ARG A 55 14.14 5.00 -7.10
N ASN A 56 15.36 4.68 -7.53
CA ASN A 56 16.35 4.03 -6.68
C ASN A 56 17.79 4.42 -7.05
N ASN A 57 18.74 4.10 -6.18
CA ASN A 57 20.18 4.18 -6.47
C ASN A 57 20.87 2.81 -6.39
N PHE A 58 20.13 1.72 -6.63
CA PHE A 58 20.69 0.38 -6.71
C PHE A 58 21.64 0.27 -7.91
N PRO A 59 22.55 -0.73 -7.93
CA PRO A 59 23.42 -0.96 -9.09
C PRO A 59 22.61 -1.06 -10.39
N PRO A 60 23.03 -0.41 -11.48
CA PRO A 60 22.31 -0.47 -12.76
C PRO A 60 22.08 -1.90 -13.24
N ASP A 61 23.09 -2.77 -13.10
CA ASP A 61 23.01 -4.19 -13.48
C ASP A 61 21.92 -4.92 -12.69
N TRP A 62 21.76 -4.60 -11.40
CA TRP A 62 20.66 -5.14 -10.60
C TRP A 62 19.30 -4.70 -11.12
N ASN A 63 19.13 -3.41 -11.46
CA ASN A 63 17.87 -2.91 -12.00
C ASN A 63 17.52 -3.60 -13.33
N THR A 64 18.50 -3.76 -14.22
CA THR A 64 18.32 -4.48 -15.49
C THR A 64 17.96 -5.95 -15.26
N LEU A 65 18.64 -6.63 -14.34
CA LEU A 65 18.34 -8.02 -13.99
C LEU A 65 16.92 -8.17 -13.42
N TYR A 66 16.53 -7.27 -12.52
CA TYR A 66 15.22 -7.27 -11.86
C TYR A 66 14.08 -7.11 -12.86
N GLU A 67 14.23 -6.17 -13.81
CA GLU A 67 13.25 -5.91 -14.86
C GLU A 67 13.16 -7.07 -15.87
N GLN A 68 14.30 -7.56 -16.37
CA GLN A 68 14.34 -8.64 -17.37
C GLN A 68 13.70 -9.93 -16.87
N ASN A 69 13.89 -10.25 -15.59
CA ASN A 69 13.37 -11.47 -14.99
C ASN A 69 12.02 -11.28 -14.29
N LYS A 70 11.43 -10.07 -14.33
CA LYS A 70 10.16 -9.73 -13.67
C LYS A 70 10.11 -10.16 -12.21
N PHE A 71 11.16 -9.79 -11.47
CA PHE A 71 11.28 -10.16 -10.07
C PHE A 71 10.18 -9.55 -9.21
N ASP A 72 9.51 -8.48 -9.63
CA ASP A 72 8.35 -7.89 -8.94
C ASP A 72 7.24 -8.90 -8.61
N VAL A 73 7.06 -9.94 -9.43
CA VAL A 73 6.03 -10.96 -9.23
C VAL A 73 6.44 -12.04 -8.22
N ILE A 74 7.74 -12.32 -8.10
CA ILE A 74 8.29 -13.45 -7.33
C ILE A 74 9.15 -13.01 -6.14
N ASP A 75 9.43 -11.73 -6.01
CA ASP A 75 10.19 -11.14 -4.91
C ASP A 75 9.38 -11.24 -3.61
N PRO A 76 9.87 -11.99 -2.59
CA PRO A 76 9.17 -12.17 -1.34
C PRO A 76 9.01 -10.86 -0.55
N VAL A 77 9.92 -9.89 -0.72
CA VAL A 77 9.83 -8.57 -0.10
C VAL A 77 8.69 -7.78 -0.74
N ALA A 78 8.61 -7.77 -2.07
CA ALA A 78 7.49 -7.14 -2.79
C ALA A 78 6.15 -7.79 -2.42
N ALA A 79 6.10 -9.13 -2.37
CA ALA A 79 4.91 -9.87 -1.98
C ALA A 79 4.46 -9.57 -0.54
N HIS A 80 5.39 -9.51 0.42
CA HIS A 80 5.11 -9.12 1.80
C HIS A 80 4.58 -7.68 1.86
N CYS A 81 5.27 -6.74 1.21
CA CYS A 81 4.90 -5.34 1.20
C CYS A 81 3.53 -5.08 0.54
N ALA A 82 3.12 -5.90 -0.43
CA ALA A 82 1.79 -5.83 -1.04
C ALA A 82 0.67 -6.24 -0.06
N GLN A 83 0.96 -7.12 0.89
CA GLN A 83 -0.02 -7.71 1.82
C GLN A 83 0.03 -7.10 3.23
N SER A 84 1.15 -6.50 3.62
CA SER A 84 1.39 -6.00 4.97
C SER A 84 2.10 -4.66 4.95
N MET A 85 1.74 -3.77 5.89
CA MET A 85 2.44 -2.51 6.18
C MET A 85 3.53 -2.67 7.26
N LEU A 86 3.68 -3.87 7.85
CA LEU A 86 4.75 -4.12 8.79
C LEU A 86 6.10 -4.19 8.05
N PRO A 87 7.16 -3.58 8.60
CA PRO A 87 8.51 -3.73 8.06
C PRO A 87 8.92 -5.20 7.93
N ILE A 88 9.72 -5.50 6.91
CA ILE A 88 10.36 -6.80 6.71
C ILE A 88 11.88 -6.62 6.61
N LEU A 89 12.62 -7.37 7.42
CA LEU A 89 14.07 -7.50 7.32
C LEU A 89 14.42 -8.45 6.18
N TRP A 90 15.45 -8.12 5.42
CA TRP A 90 15.97 -9.01 4.40
C TRP A 90 16.87 -10.05 5.06
N SER A 91 16.46 -11.32 4.96
CA SER A 91 17.19 -12.45 5.53
C SER A 91 17.13 -13.65 4.60
N GLU A 92 18.05 -14.59 4.76
CA GLU A 92 18.02 -15.85 4.01
C GLU A 92 16.67 -16.58 4.17
N ASP A 93 16.09 -16.56 5.37
CA ASP A 93 14.76 -17.11 5.65
C ASP A 93 13.64 -16.44 4.85
N ALA A 94 13.68 -15.09 4.72
CA ALA A 94 12.69 -14.35 3.93
C ALA A 94 12.75 -14.76 2.45
N PHE A 95 13.93 -15.13 1.96
CA PHE A 95 14.18 -15.57 0.59
C PHE A 95 14.28 -17.09 0.43
N ALA A 96 13.85 -17.89 1.42
CA ALA A 96 14.00 -19.35 1.38
C ALA A 96 13.34 -20.02 0.14
N LYS A 97 12.29 -19.41 -0.41
CA LYS A 97 11.60 -19.89 -1.62
C LYS A 97 12.23 -19.39 -2.93
N THR A 98 13.08 -18.38 -2.85
CA THR A 98 13.74 -17.72 -3.99
C THR A 98 15.23 -17.46 -3.71
N PRO A 99 16.01 -18.49 -3.32
CA PRO A 99 17.40 -18.32 -2.89
C PRO A 99 18.32 -17.76 -3.99
N TRP A 100 17.97 -17.94 -5.27
CA TRP A 100 18.72 -17.36 -6.38
C TRP A 100 18.61 -15.83 -6.45
N ILE A 101 17.46 -15.25 -6.04
CA ILE A 101 17.30 -13.79 -5.93
C ILE A 101 18.19 -13.28 -4.81
N TRP A 102 18.17 -13.97 -3.66
CA TRP A 102 19.05 -13.64 -2.53
C TRP A 102 20.53 -13.62 -2.93
N GLN A 103 21.01 -14.68 -3.59
CA GLN A 103 22.39 -14.76 -4.07
C GLN A 103 22.74 -13.61 -5.03
N ALA A 104 21.86 -13.31 -6.00
CA ALA A 104 22.08 -12.20 -6.92
C ALA A 104 22.12 -10.83 -6.22
N MET A 105 21.31 -10.63 -5.17
CA MET A 105 21.40 -9.42 -4.33
C MET A 105 22.75 -9.33 -3.61
N GLN A 106 23.27 -10.45 -3.10
CA GLN A 106 24.57 -10.49 -2.42
C GLN A 106 25.71 -10.08 -3.35
N GLU A 107 25.73 -10.59 -4.58
CA GLU A 107 26.72 -10.24 -5.61
C GLU A 107 26.72 -8.74 -5.94
N GLN A 108 25.53 -8.13 -5.90
CA GLN A 108 25.32 -6.70 -6.14
C GLN A 108 25.54 -5.82 -4.90
N LYS A 109 26.01 -6.41 -3.79
CA LYS A 109 26.26 -5.72 -2.51
C LYS A 109 24.99 -5.17 -1.85
N LEU A 110 23.82 -5.71 -2.19
CA LEU A 110 22.52 -5.43 -1.57
C LEU A 110 22.25 -6.44 -0.44
N GLN A 111 23.11 -6.46 0.57
CA GLN A 111 23.24 -7.61 1.46
C GLN A 111 22.36 -7.52 2.71
N HIS A 112 22.35 -6.35 3.35
CA HIS A 112 21.63 -6.14 4.59
C HIS A 112 20.68 -4.96 4.41
N GLY A 113 19.39 -5.21 4.59
CA GLY A 113 18.38 -4.21 4.33
C GLY A 113 17.05 -4.56 4.93
N TRP A 114 16.12 -3.64 4.75
CA TRP A 114 14.74 -3.82 5.15
C TRP A 114 13.84 -2.96 4.27
N SER A 115 12.58 -3.35 4.23
CA SER A 115 11.56 -2.68 3.46
C SER A 115 10.31 -2.45 4.29
N GLN A 116 9.63 -1.35 4.02
CA GLN A 116 8.33 -1.03 4.59
C GLN A 116 7.41 -0.49 3.50
N SER A 117 6.11 -0.68 3.69
CA SER A 117 5.11 -0.25 2.72
C SER A 117 4.11 0.73 3.30
N ILE A 118 3.49 1.48 2.38
CA ILE A 118 2.32 2.32 2.63
C ILE A 118 1.22 1.82 1.72
N HIS A 119 0.07 1.54 2.28
CA HIS A 119 -1.13 1.17 1.55
C HIS A 119 -2.07 2.37 1.49
N ASP A 120 -2.33 2.85 0.29
CA ASP A 120 -3.28 3.92 0.02
C ASP A 120 -4.47 3.33 -0.75
N GLU A 121 -5.54 3.03 -0.02
CA GLU A 121 -6.76 2.46 -0.57
C GLU A 121 -7.55 3.46 -1.41
N GLU A 122 -7.43 4.76 -1.12
CA GLU A 122 -8.16 5.81 -1.82
C GLU A 122 -7.65 5.95 -3.26
N ASN A 123 -6.33 5.96 -3.42
CA ASN A 123 -5.69 6.06 -4.73
C ASN A 123 -5.34 4.69 -5.35
N ASP A 124 -5.63 3.58 -4.65
CA ASP A 124 -5.35 2.21 -5.09
C ASP A 124 -3.85 1.97 -5.35
N LEU A 125 -3.02 2.48 -4.44
CA LEU A 125 -1.56 2.47 -4.50
C LEU A 125 -0.94 1.69 -3.33
N CYS A 126 0.20 1.07 -3.61
CA CYS A 126 1.11 0.51 -2.65
C CYS A 126 2.49 1.12 -2.90
N SER A 127 3.00 1.89 -1.93
CA SER A 127 4.37 2.40 -2.00
C SER A 127 5.28 1.58 -1.11
N VAL A 128 6.51 1.35 -1.55
CA VAL A 128 7.54 0.61 -0.81
C VAL A 128 8.80 1.44 -0.72
N LEU A 129 9.30 1.62 0.50
CA LEU A 129 10.63 2.17 0.77
C LEU A 129 11.54 1.02 1.22
N SER A 130 12.69 0.90 0.56
CA SER A 130 13.68 -0.14 0.79
C SER A 130 15.04 0.48 1.04
N LEU A 131 15.69 0.12 2.14
CA LEU A 131 17.03 0.59 2.50
C LEU A 131 18.01 -0.58 2.57
N ALA A 132 19.22 -0.39 2.06
CA ALA A 132 20.24 -1.44 2.09
C ALA A 132 21.67 -0.94 2.25
N ARG A 133 22.53 -1.82 2.75
CA ARG A 133 23.98 -1.67 2.84
C ARG A 133 24.68 -2.99 2.59
N SER A 134 25.99 -2.90 2.37
CA SER A 134 26.86 -4.03 1.99
C SER A 134 27.77 -4.51 3.12
N HIS A 135 27.49 -4.08 4.35
CA HIS A 135 28.28 -4.40 5.53
C HIS A 135 27.37 -4.25 6.75
N CYS A 136 27.67 -4.98 7.81
CA CYS A 136 26.93 -5.00 9.07
C CYS A 136 25.44 -5.38 8.90
N GLU A 137 25.04 -6.48 9.51
CA GLU A 137 23.63 -6.87 9.55
C GLU A 137 22.75 -5.77 10.16
N VAL A 138 21.54 -5.61 9.64
CA VAL A 138 20.54 -4.71 10.22
C VAL A 138 19.76 -5.51 11.25
N THR A 139 19.92 -5.15 12.52
CA THR A 139 19.18 -5.83 13.60
C THR A 139 17.75 -5.29 13.70
N ALA A 140 16.85 -6.07 14.32
CA ALA A 140 15.49 -5.59 14.62
C ALA A 140 15.50 -4.33 15.51
N TYR A 141 16.49 -4.20 16.40
CA TYR A 141 16.66 -3.02 17.24
C TYR A 141 17.04 -1.78 16.43
N GLU A 142 18.04 -1.90 15.54
CA GLU A 142 18.45 -0.79 14.66
C GLU A 142 17.30 -0.37 13.72
N MET A 143 16.54 -1.35 13.19
CA MET A 143 15.35 -1.06 12.39
C MET A 143 14.33 -0.25 13.21
N TYR A 144 14.05 -0.66 14.45
CA TYR A 144 13.14 0.04 15.35
C TYR A 144 13.60 1.48 15.63
N GLU A 145 14.89 1.69 15.93
CA GLU A 145 15.45 3.03 16.19
C GLU A 145 15.30 3.98 14.99
N ASN A 146 15.35 3.45 13.77
CA ASN A 146 15.25 4.23 12.54
C ASN A 146 13.83 4.36 11.98
N LEU A 147 12.87 3.60 12.51
CA LEU A 147 11.52 3.46 11.96
C LEU A 147 10.77 4.80 11.85
N GLY A 148 10.92 5.68 12.85
CA GLY A 148 10.27 6.99 12.82
C GLY A 148 10.71 7.85 11.63
N PHE A 149 12.00 7.81 11.28
CA PHE A 149 12.54 8.57 10.16
C PHE A 149 12.10 7.99 8.82
N THR A 150 12.16 6.67 8.67
CA THR A 150 11.79 6.00 7.41
C THR A 150 10.30 6.08 7.14
N VAL A 151 9.43 5.99 8.15
CA VAL A 151 7.98 6.23 8.01
C VAL A 151 7.70 7.64 7.51
N LEU A 152 8.35 8.65 8.08
CA LEU A 152 8.19 10.04 7.63
C LEU A 152 8.66 10.23 6.19
N ILE A 153 9.86 9.74 5.86
CA ILE A 153 10.40 9.74 4.50
C ILE A 153 9.45 9.06 3.52
N SER A 154 9.03 7.84 3.84
CA SER A 154 8.15 7.04 2.99
C SER A 154 6.82 7.75 2.74
N ARG A 155 6.21 8.37 3.77
CA ARG A 155 4.95 9.09 3.62
C ARG A 155 5.09 10.34 2.76
N HIS A 156 6.17 11.08 2.94
CA HIS A 156 6.44 12.28 2.15
C HIS A 156 6.65 11.95 0.66
N LEU A 157 7.49 10.95 0.38
CA LEU A 157 7.72 10.47 -0.99
C LEU A 157 6.44 9.90 -1.62
N HIS A 158 5.64 9.16 -0.84
CA HIS A 158 4.34 8.64 -1.29
C HIS A 158 3.38 9.76 -1.67
N ALA A 159 3.21 10.79 -0.84
CA ALA A 159 2.33 11.92 -1.16
C ALA A 159 2.75 12.61 -2.46
N LEU A 160 4.05 12.86 -2.64
CA LEU A 160 4.59 13.46 -3.87
C LEU A 160 4.39 12.56 -5.10
N ALA A 161 4.62 11.25 -4.97
CA ALA A 161 4.42 10.30 -6.05
C ALA A 161 2.94 10.16 -6.44
N ALA A 162 2.03 10.09 -5.46
CA ALA A 162 0.59 10.01 -5.69
C ALA A 162 0.05 11.25 -6.41
N MET A 163 0.59 12.44 -6.12
CA MET A 163 0.24 13.67 -6.84
C MET A 163 0.76 13.70 -8.29
N ALA A 164 1.87 13.01 -8.58
CA ALA A 164 2.44 12.93 -9.92
C ALA A 164 1.79 11.84 -10.79
N LEU A 165 1.21 10.82 -10.18
CA LEU A 165 0.50 9.76 -10.88
C LEU A 165 -0.88 10.24 -11.35
N PRO A 166 -1.39 9.75 -12.50
CA PRO A 166 -2.73 10.09 -12.95
C PRO A 166 -3.75 9.69 -11.89
N ARG A 167 -4.50 10.69 -11.38
CA ARG A 167 -5.54 10.43 -10.40
C ARG A 167 -6.57 9.50 -11.04
N LYS A 168 -6.81 8.33 -10.45
CA LYS A 168 -7.96 7.51 -10.81
C LYS A 168 -9.18 8.43 -10.71
N ALA A 169 -10.06 8.40 -11.72
CA ALA A 169 -11.30 9.19 -11.66
C ALA A 169 -11.94 8.96 -10.29
N PRO A 170 -12.37 10.03 -9.59
CA PRO A 170 -12.93 9.88 -8.25
C PRO A 170 -13.93 8.73 -8.28
N ALA A 171 -13.80 7.79 -7.34
CA ALA A 171 -14.76 6.72 -7.20
C ALA A 171 -16.16 7.36 -7.25
N PRO A 172 -17.12 6.81 -8.02
CA PRO A 172 -18.46 7.39 -8.10
C PRO A 172 -18.93 7.66 -6.68
N SER A 173 -19.32 8.91 -6.42
CA SER A 173 -19.70 9.40 -5.11
C SER A 173 -20.49 8.33 -4.37
N ILE A 174 -20.06 8.02 -3.14
CA ILE A 174 -20.70 6.99 -2.31
C ILE A 174 -22.20 7.28 -2.36
N PRO A 175 -23.03 6.40 -2.97
CA PRO A 175 -24.43 6.68 -3.12
C PRO A 175 -25.03 6.86 -1.72
N HIS A 176 -25.70 7.99 -1.48
CA HIS A 176 -26.36 8.22 -0.20
C HIS A 176 -27.51 7.23 -0.02
N LEU A 177 -27.18 6.11 0.64
CA LEU A 177 -28.16 5.19 1.19
C LEU A 177 -28.81 5.84 2.41
N SER A 178 -30.13 5.73 2.50
CA SER A 178 -30.88 6.09 3.69
C SER A 178 -30.52 5.16 4.85
N ALA A 179 -30.72 5.62 6.09
CA ALA A 179 -30.52 4.80 7.28
C ALA A 179 -31.25 3.44 7.19
N ARG A 180 -32.45 3.42 6.60
CA ARG A 180 -33.24 2.20 6.45
C ARG A 180 -32.70 1.24 5.37
N GLU A 181 -32.16 1.76 4.29
CA GLU A 181 -31.47 0.96 3.27
C GLU A 181 -30.21 0.32 3.85
N ILE A 182 -29.45 1.06 4.67
CA ILE A 182 -28.26 0.56 5.38
C ILE A 182 -28.63 -0.56 6.36
N GLU A 183 -29.65 -0.37 7.21
CA GLU A 183 -30.11 -1.39 8.15
C GLU A 183 -30.53 -2.69 7.44
N VAL A 184 -31.29 -2.58 6.34
CA VAL A 184 -31.73 -3.73 5.56
C VAL A 184 -30.55 -4.46 4.90
N LEU A 185 -29.56 -3.71 4.39
CA LEU A 185 -28.35 -4.31 3.81
C LEU A 185 -27.45 -4.97 4.87
N LYS A 186 -27.31 -4.39 6.06
CA LYS A 186 -26.54 -5.00 7.17
C LYS A 186 -27.11 -6.36 7.57
N LEU A 187 -28.40 -6.43 7.82
CA LEU A 187 -29.06 -7.70 8.14
C LEU A 187 -28.99 -8.69 6.96
N SER A 188 -29.03 -8.19 5.72
CA SER A 188 -28.82 -9.04 4.54
C SER A 188 -27.39 -9.58 4.45
N ALA A 189 -26.39 -8.81 4.89
CA ALA A 189 -25.00 -9.23 4.97
C ALA A 189 -24.79 -10.31 6.05
N ASP A 190 -25.55 -10.21 7.16
CA ASP A 190 -25.65 -11.25 8.19
C ASP A 190 -26.41 -12.51 7.75
N GLY A 191 -26.80 -12.59 6.47
CA GLY A 191 -27.49 -13.74 5.89
C GLY A 191 -28.98 -13.80 6.16
N LYS A 192 -29.61 -12.74 6.70
CA LYS A 192 -31.04 -12.72 6.97
C LYS A 192 -31.89 -12.67 5.69
N THR A 193 -32.98 -13.42 5.71
CA THR A 193 -34.03 -13.42 4.69
C THR A 193 -34.91 -12.17 4.80
N ALA A 194 -35.64 -11.82 3.74
CA ALA A 194 -36.58 -10.70 3.79
C ALA A 194 -37.63 -10.87 4.89
N TYR A 195 -38.08 -12.11 5.12
CA TYR A 195 -38.96 -12.48 6.22
C TYR A 195 -38.34 -12.18 7.59
N GLU A 196 -37.12 -12.66 7.87
CA GLU A 196 -36.47 -12.40 9.14
C GLU A 196 -36.21 -10.91 9.36
N ILE A 197 -35.75 -10.18 8.33
CA ILE A 197 -35.53 -8.74 8.39
C ILE A 197 -36.85 -8.01 8.71
N SER A 198 -37.96 -8.45 8.09
CA SER A 198 -39.28 -7.87 8.33
C SER A 198 -39.70 -8.01 9.79
N ARG A 199 -39.37 -9.15 10.42
CA ARG A 199 -39.63 -9.40 11.84
C ARG A 199 -38.73 -8.57 12.74
N ILE A 200 -37.44 -8.45 12.40
CA ILE A 200 -36.45 -7.69 13.19
C ILE A 200 -36.76 -6.19 13.17
N LEU A 201 -37.08 -5.65 11.99
CA LEU A 201 -37.27 -4.22 11.77
C LEU A 201 -38.73 -3.76 11.93
N ASN A 202 -39.65 -4.67 12.26
CA ASN A 202 -41.10 -4.45 12.31
C ASN A 202 -41.65 -3.82 11.01
N LEU A 203 -41.34 -4.45 9.88
CA LEU A 203 -41.75 -4.05 8.54
C LEU A 203 -42.54 -5.18 7.85
N SER A 204 -43.14 -4.88 6.70
CA SER A 204 -43.57 -5.92 5.77
C SER A 204 -42.40 -6.42 4.91
N GLU A 205 -42.42 -7.68 4.49
CA GLU A 205 -41.44 -8.22 3.52
C GLU A 205 -41.39 -7.39 2.23
N ARG A 206 -42.54 -6.85 1.79
CA ARG A 206 -42.62 -5.94 0.65
C ARG A 206 -41.79 -4.67 0.87
N THR A 207 -41.84 -4.07 2.06
CA THR A 207 -41.06 -2.89 2.41
C THR A 207 -39.56 -3.20 2.47
N VAL A 208 -39.19 -4.36 2.99
CA VAL A 208 -37.79 -4.82 2.98
C VAL A 208 -37.28 -4.95 1.54
N ASN A 209 -38.04 -5.65 0.68
CA ASN A 209 -37.69 -5.81 -0.73
C ASN A 209 -37.61 -4.47 -1.48
N PHE A 210 -38.46 -3.50 -1.13
CA PHE A 210 -38.37 -2.13 -1.65
C PHE A 210 -37.03 -1.47 -1.30
N HIS A 211 -36.58 -1.53 -0.04
CA HIS A 211 -35.29 -0.98 0.36
C HIS A 211 -34.10 -1.70 -0.29
N VAL A 212 -34.18 -3.03 -0.45
CA VAL A 212 -33.18 -3.80 -1.20
C VAL A 212 -33.10 -3.31 -2.66
N HIS A 213 -34.24 -3.16 -3.32
CA HIS A 213 -34.29 -2.70 -4.71
C HIS A 213 -33.72 -1.29 -4.86
N ARG A 214 -34.09 -0.36 -3.98
CA ARG A 214 -33.51 0.99 -3.96
C ARG A 214 -32.00 0.99 -3.75
N SER A 215 -31.51 0.10 -2.89
CA SER A 215 -30.07 -0.06 -2.65
C SER A 215 -29.36 -0.58 -3.90
N ILE A 216 -29.94 -1.54 -4.61
CA ILE A 216 -29.42 -2.07 -5.88
C ILE A 216 -29.33 -0.97 -6.94
N GLU A 217 -30.39 -0.17 -7.10
CA GLU A 217 -30.44 0.97 -8.03
C GLU A 217 -29.35 2.00 -7.69
N LYS A 218 -29.31 2.47 -6.44
CA LYS A 218 -28.36 3.49 -5.97
C LYS A 218 -26.92 3.03 -6.09
N LEU A 219 -26.65 1.75 -5.79
CA LEU A 219 -25.32 1.16 -5.89
C LEU A 219 -24.96 0.78 -7.34
N GLY A 220 -25.88 0.86 -8.31
CA GLY A 220 -25.63 0.51 -9.70
C GLY A 220 -25.17 -0.94 -9.88
N VAL A 221 -25.80 -1.87 -9.16
CA VAL A 221 -25.54 -3.32 -9.25
C VAL A 221 -26.79 -4.06 -9.72
N CYS A 222 -26.69 -5.38 -9.94
CA CYS A 222 -27.78 -6.18 -10.51
C CYS A 222 -28.56 -7.04 -9.51
N ASN A 223 -28.05 -7.25 -8.29
CA ASN A 223 -28.70 -8.14 -7.32
C ASN A 223 -28.31 -7.79 -5.87
N LYS A 224 -29.04 -8.39 -4.90
CA LYS A 224 -28.84 -8.17 -3.46
C LYS A 224 -27.43 -8.51 -3.00
N ILE A 225 -26.85 -9.60 -3.49
CA ILE A 225 -25.50 -10.05 -3.08
C ILE A 225 -24.45 -9.04 -3.57
N SER A 226 -24.53 -8.61 -4.83
CA SER A 226 -23.66 -7.57 -5.38
C SER A 226 -23.83 -6.23 -4.66
N ALA A 227 -25.05 -5.90 -4.20
CA ALA A 227 -25.31 -4.70 -3.40
C ALA A 227 -24.61 -4.79 -2.04
N VAL A 228 -24.72 -5.91 -1.33
CA VAL A 228 -24.01 -6.16 -0.06
C VAL A 228 -22.50 -6.05 -0.27
N ILE A 229 -21.92 -6.78 -1.24
CA ILE A 229 -20.48 -6.76 -1.52
C ILE A 229 -20.00 -5.33 -1.82
N LYS A 230 -20.73 -4.59 -2.65
CA LYS A 230 -20.35 -3.22 -3.00
C LYS A 230 -20.45 -2.30 -1.80
N ALA A 231 -21.53 -2.39 -1.01
CA ALA A 231 -21.73 -1.58 0.20
C ALA A 231 -20.65 -1.83 1.26
N THR A 232 -20.21 -3.08 1.45
CA THR A 232 -19.08 -3.42 2.34
C THR A 232 -17.76 -2.87 1.80
N ARG A 233 -17.49 -3.00 0.50
CA ARG A 233 -16.26 -2.47 -0.13
C ARG A 233 -16.14 -0.96 -0.04
N VAL A 234 -17.26 -0.23 -0.07
CA VAL A 234 -17.27 1.24 0.07
C VAL A 234 -17.45 1.71 1.51
N GLY A 235 -17.45 0.80 2.50
CA GLY A 235 -17.51 1.13 3.93
C GLY A 235 -18.84 1.69 4.43
N VAL A 236 -19.96 1.42 3.73
CA VAL A 236 -21.29 1.92 4.11
C VAL A 236 -22.01 0.97 5.08
N ILE A 237 -21.69 -0.32 5.06
CA ILE A 237 -22.23 -1.33 5.99
C ILE A 237 -21.13 -2.13 6.68
#